data_AF-A0A0W1I9M0-F1
#
_entry.id   AF-A0A0W1I9M0-F1
#
_cell.length_a   1.000
_cell.length_b   1.000
_cell.length_c   1.000
_cell.angle_alpha   90.00
_cell.angle_beta   90.00
_cell.angle_gamma   90.00
#
_symmetry.space_group_name_H-M   'P 1'
#
loop_
_entity.id
_entity.type
_entity.pdbx_description
1 polymer ?
#
loop_
_entity_poly.entity_id
_entity_poly.type
_entity_poly.pdbx_seq_one_letter_code
_entity_poly.pdbx_strand_id
1 'polypeptide(L)'
;MKFIAAATLAFALAGCATAQSKEVRPATEKPAPDEPMFTPTEVESRGSVTVGGVSIPYRAVAGTLIVHHRGWDDTVAIERKRDKDAAAEVPASEASMFYTAYFKEGAPAEARPITFLFNGGPGSPTLWLHMGAYGPQRVETPDLAHGSAPYRTVPNEHSLLDVSDLVFIDAPGTGFSRVAGKDKDKAWFGVDQDIHAFTVFVRDFLSKYGRWKSPKYLYGESYGTMRAAGMTLALQRQDIDLNGVILLSDILNWDLVPDDSQVNPGVDLPYIVSLPTYAATAWYHKRAGMGRELAPFLKEVEAFATGDYALALLKGNDLPDADRQAMATRLHGYTGLSVDYLLKTNLRIEYGALQKELLADKGETTGTLDTRFTGATLDPLSKTASYDPQGSAIGAAYTAAFNDYVRGTLGYGAGKHYEGGLDVYGSWDYKHQPPGAGQPLIALPNVLPDLAVAMKQNPKLKLLVTGGYFDISTPYFAGRYELAHLPVPKQLQANIAYKYYPSGHMVYVNPTLLSEMHSDVADFIRRTDGID
;
A
#
# COMPACT_ATOMS: atom_id res chain seq x y z
N MET A 1 -41.79 25.50 55.35
CA MET A 1 -41.25 26.21 56.52
C MET A 1 -39.77 26.51 56.26
N LYS A 2 -39.44 27.82 56.23
CA LYS A 2 -38.16 28.49 56.59
C LYS A 2 -36.86 27.97 55.92
N PHE A 3 -36.31 28.61 54.88
CA PHE A 3 -35.48 29.86 54.83
C PHE A 3 -34.22 29.81 55.71
N ILE A 4 -33.04 30.13 55.18
CA ILE A 4 -32.33 31.44 55.18
C ILE A 4 -30.98 31.20 54.43
N ALA A 5 -30.28 32.08 53.70
CA ALA A 5 -30.42 33.45 53.19
C ALA A 5 -29.18 33.68 52.26
N ALA A 6 -29.31 34.26 51.06
CA ALA A 6 -29.25 35.69 50.71
C ALA A 6 -27.83 36.30 50.64
N ALA A 7 -27.42 36.75 49.44
CA ALA A 7 -27.33 38.17 49.06
C ALA A 7 -26.90 38.28 47.57
N THR A 8 -27.73 38.70 46.60
CA THR A 8 -28.09 40.09 46.15
C THR A 8 -26.89 41.02 45.92
N LEU A 9 -26.80 41.88 44.89
CA LEU A 9 -27.58 42.25 43.69
C LEU A 9 -26.80 43.44 43.05
N ALA A 10 -27.14 43.80 41.80
CA ALA A 10 -27.14 45.16 41.21
C ALA A 10 -26.21 45.30 39.98
N PHE A 11 -26.58 45.93 38.87
CA PHE A 11 -27.84 46.53 38.40
C PHE A 11 -27.75 46.67 36.86
N ALA A 12 -28.92 46.77 36.22
CA ALA A 12 -29.15 46.94 34.79
C ALA A 12 -28.65 48.28 34.21
N LEU A 13 -28.37 48.33 32.89
CA LEU A 13 -29.18 49.05 31.90
C LEU A 13 -28.58 48.98 30.48
N ALA A 14 -29.49 48.95 29.51
CA ALA A 14 -29.24 48.86 28.08
C ALA A 14 -28.59 50.10 27.47
N GLY A 15 -27.84 49.89 26.38
CA GLY A 15 -27.38 50.94 25.47
C GLY A 15 -26.92 50.34 24.15
N CYS A 16 -27.69 50.56 23.08
CA CYS A 16 -27.29 50.27 21.70
C CYS A 16 -26.00 51.03 21.34
N ALA A 17 -25.00 50.34 20.80
CA ALA A 17 -23.91 50.96 20.05
C ALA A 17 -23.29 49.95 19.08
N THR A 18 -23.57 50.16 17.78
CA THR A 18 -22.75 49.85 16.60
C THR A 18 -21.88 48.59 16.60
N ALA A 19 -22.26 47.63 15.76
CA ALA A 19 -21.36 46.59 15.25
C ALA A 19 -20.14 47.25 14.56
N GLN A 20 -18.98 47.23 15.21
CA GLN A 20 -17.70 47.38 14.53
C GLN A 20 -17.38 46.03 13.87
N SER A 21 -17.56 45.98 12.56
CA SER A 21 -16.93 44.98 11.70
C SER A 21 -15.43 44.96 11.99
N LYS A 22 -14.94 43.85 12.56
CA LYS A 22 -13.50 43.54 12.48
C LYS A 22 -13.19 43.34 11.01
N GLU A 23 -12.58 44.35 10.38
CA GLU A 23 -11.89 44.17 9.11
C GLU A 23 -10.91 43.01 9.26
N VAL A 24 -11.21 41.92 8.57
CA VAL A 24 -10.25 40.85 8.31
C VAL A 24 -9.19 41.49 7.42
N ARG A 25 -8.04 41.83 7.99
CA ARG A 25 -6.86 42.18 7.19
C ARG A 25 -6.56 40.96 6.30
N PRO A 26 -6.48 41.12 4.97
CA PRO A 26 -6.05 40.03 4.12
C PRO A 26 -4.64 39.64 4.56
N ALA A 27 -4.45 38.36 4.88
CA ALA A 27 -3.11 37.82 5.02
C ALA A 27 -2.40 38.11 3.69
N THR A 28 -1.34 38.91 3.74
CA THR A 28 -0.46 39.10 2.59
C THR A 28 0.21 37.76 2.36
N GLU A 29 -0.36 36.97 1.44
CA GLU A 29 0.25 35.72 1.00
C GLU A 29 1.60 36.06 0.39
N LYS A 30 2.67 35.49 0.98
CA LYS A 30 3.98 35.55 0.35
C LYS A 30 3.89 34.77 -0.96
N PRO A 31 4.38 35.34 -2.09
CA PRO A 31 4.47 34.59 -3.33
C PRO A 31 5.35 33.35 -3.15
N ALA A 32 5.05 32.33 -3.94
CA ALA A 32 5.89 31.14 -4.10
C ALA A 32 7.37 31.53 -4.30
N PRO A 33 8.35 30.78 -3.77
CA PRO A 33 9.74 31.04 -4.08
C PRO A 33 10.04 30.89 -5.57
N ASP A 34 10.91 31.77 -6.08
CA ASP A 34 11.35 31.83 -7.49
C ASP A 34 12.41 30.75 -7.85
N GLU A 35 12.88 30.00 -6.85
CA GLU A 35 13.91 28.95 -6.96
C GLU A 35 13.34 27.56 -6.64
N PRO A 36 13.83 26.47 -7.27
CA PRO A 36 13.47 25.11 -6.91
C PRO A 36 13.74 24.85 -5.43
N MET A 37 12.80 24.21 -4.74
CA MET A 37 12.90 23.91 -3.30
C MET A 37 13.91 22.81 -3.01
N PHE A 38 14.21 22.00 -4.02
CA PHE A 38 15.17 20.93 -3.94
C PHE A 38 16.12 20.92 -5.13
N THR A 39 17.34 20.46 -4.90
CA THR A 39 18.30 20.14 -5.96
C THR A 39 18.36 18.62 -6.14
N PRO A 40 18.21 18.09 -7.36
CA PRO A 40 18.46 16.67 -7.63
C PRO A 40 19.85 16.27 -7.15
N THR A 41 19.96 15.07 -6.59
CA THR A 41 21.24 14.48 -6.18
C THR A 41 21.38 13.10 -6.78
N GLU A 42 22.60 12.68 -7.08
CA GLU A 42 22.86 11.37 -7.66
C GLU A 42 24.27 10.89 -7.30
N VAL A 43 24.38 9.61 -6.99
CA VAL A 43 25.64 8.89 -6.84
C VAL A 43 25.54 7.62 -7.66
N GLU A 44 26.58 7.35 -8.46
CA GLU A 44 26.71 6.10 -9.19
C GLU A 44 27.65 5.13 -8.48
N SER A 45 27.33 3.85 -8.57
CA SER A 45 28.19 2.74 -8.16
C SER A 45 28.06 1.58 -9.15
N ARG A 46 28.90 0.56 -9.00
CA ARG A 46 28.85 -0.67 -9.82
C ARG A 46 28.93 -1.88 -8.93
N GLY A 47 28.35 -2.98 -9.37
CA GLY A 47 28.39 -4.25 -8.66
C GLY A 47 27.98 -5.41 -9.54
N SER A 48 27.78 -6.57 -8.92
CA SER A 48 27.26 -7.76 -9.58
C SER A 48 26.39 -8.55 -8.62
N VAL A 49 25.36 -9.21 -9.15
CA VAL A 49 24.54 -10.19 -8.42
C VAL A 49 24.59 -11.52 -9.15
N THR A 50 24.53 -12.64 -8.43
CA THR A 50 24.44 -13.97 -9.04
C THR A 50 23.02 -14.49 -8.88
N VAL A 51 22.34 -14.78 -9.98
CA VAL A 51 20.96 -15.32 -10.00
C VAL A 51 20.96 -16.56 -10.87
N GLY A 52 20.46 -17.69 -10.35
CA GLY A 52 20.48 -18.97 -11.07
C GLY A 52 21.88 -19.42 -11.50
N GLY A 53 22.92 -19.07 -10.72
CA GLY A 53 24.33 -19.36 -11.04
C GLY A 53 24.96 -18.44 -12.08
N VAL A 54 24.25 -17.45 -12.61
CA VAL A 54 24.76 -16.48 -13.59
C VAL A 54 25.09 -15.16 -12.91
N SER A 55 26.35 -14.71 -13.04
CA SER A 55 26.76 -13.39 -12.57
C SER A 55 26.29 -12.29 -13.52
N ILE A 56 25.61 -11.29 -12.99
CA ILE A 56 25.01 -10.18 -13.71
C ILE A 56 25.68 -8.89 -13.23
N PRO A 57 26.62 -8.31 -14.01
CA PRO A 57 27.17 -7.00 -13.70
C PRO A 57 26.10 -5.91 -13.89
N TYR A 58 26.09 -4.94 -12.98
CA TYR A 58 25.15 -3.82 -13.04
C TYR A 58 25.82 -2.48 -12.69
N ARG A 59 25.28 -1.41 -13.27
CA ARG A 59 25.45 -0.03 -12.80
C ARG A 59 24.29 0.31 -11.87
N ALA A 60 24.59 0.80 -10.68
CA ALA A 60 23.60 1.28 -9.72
C ALA A 60 23.63 2.80 -9.62
N VAL A 61 22.46 3.39 -9.42
CA VAL A 61 22.26 4.83 -9.26
C VAL A 61 21.37 5.05 -8.05
N ALA A 62 21.86 5.77 -7.05
CA ALA A 62 21.05 6.24 -5.93
C ALA A 62 20.93 7.76 -6.00
N GLY A 63 19.70 8.28 -6.01
CA GLY A 63 19.50 9.71 -6.24
C GLY A 63 18.08 10.19 -6.00
N THR A 64 17.82 11.45 -6.35
CA THR A 64 16.50 12.07 -6.25
C THR A 64 16.06 12.66 -7.59
N LEU A 65 14.77 12.55 -7.90
CA LEU A 65 14.10 13.33 -8.95
C LEU A 65 13.17 14.35 -8.30
N ILE A 66 13.08 15.55 -8.88
CA ILE A 66 12.12 16.55 -8.42
C ILE A 66 10.83 16.34 -9.21
N VAL A 67 9.74 16.19 -8.47
CA VAL A 67 8.39 16.02 -8.98
C VAL A 67 7.58 17.23 -8.57
N HIS A 68 6.83 17.76 -9.53
CA HIS A 68 5.95 18.90 -9.30
C HIS A 68 4.50 18.44 -9.16
N HIS A 69 3.77 19.13 -8.29
CA HIS A 69 2.37 18.82 -7.99
C HIS A 69 1.48 18.95 -9.24
N ARG A 70 0.26 18.43 -9.16
CA ARG A 70 -0.71 18.49 -10.25
C ARG A 70 -1.10 19.92 -10.60
N GLY A 71 -0.99 20.29 -11.87
CA GLY A 71 -1.27 21.66 -12.34
C GLY A 71 -0.02 22.54 -12.44
N TRP A 72 1.16 22.00 -12.12
CA TRP A 72 2.42 22.63 -12.46
C TRP A 72 2.59 22.79 -13.98
N ASP A 73 3.06 23.96 -14.38
CA ASP A 73 3.39 24.32 -15.75
C ASP A 73 4.76 25.01 -15.78
N ASP A 74 5.71 24.43 -16.52
CA ASP A 74 7.07 24.94 -16.66
C ASP A 74 7.09 26.34 -17.31
N THR A 75 6.06 26.69 -18.09
CA THR A 75 5.93 28.02 -18.70
C THR A 75 5.59 29.09 -17.67
N VAL A 76 4.75 28.79 -16.67
CA VAL A 76 4.37 29.74 -15.63
C VAL A 76 5.58 30.13 -14.77
N ALA A 77 6.49 29.20 -14.52
CA ALA A 77 7.75 29.50 -13.82
C ALA A 77 8.65 30.44 -14.64
N ILE A 78 8.69 30.27 -15.97
CA ILE A 78 9.45 31.14 -16.89
C ILE A 78 8.79 32.52 -17.00
N GLU A 79 7.46 32.58 -17.04
CA GLU A 79 6.69 33.81 -17.12
C GLU A 79 6.80 34.63 -15.83
N ARG A 80 6.75 34.01 -14.64
CA ARG A 80 6.98 34.70 -13.36
C ARG A 80 8.38 35.30 -13.24
N LYS A 81 9.40 34.66 -13.80
CA LYS A 81 10.75 35.25 -13.88
C LYS A 81 10.78 36.52 -14.73
N ARG A 82 9.84 36.68 -15.67
CA ARG A 82 9.71 37.86 -16.54
C ARG A 82 8.77 38.91 -15.96
N ASP A 83 7.71 38.50 -15.29
CA ASP A 83 6.72 39.38 -14.66
C ASP A 83 6.27 38.80 -13.30
N LYS A 84 6.62 39.49 -12.22
CA LYS A 84 6.32 39.06 -10.85
C LYS A 84 4.82 39.16 -10.50
N ASP A 85 4.05 39.87 -11.31
CA ASP A 85 2.60 40.05 -11.14
C ASP A 85 1.78 39.05 -11.99
N ALA A 86 2.42 38.10 -12.68
CA ALA A 86 1.75 37.03 -13.43
C ALA A 86 0.90 36.15 -12.49
N ALA A 87 -0.41 36.41 -12.50
CA ALA A 87 -1.42 35.98 -11.53
C ALA A 87 -1.87 34.50 -11.59
N ALA A 88 -0.98 33.56 -11.91
CA ALA A 88 -1.32 32.15 -11.79
C ALA A 88 -1.04 31.69 -10.35
N GLU A 89 -2.06 31.33 -9.56
CA GLU A 89 -1.87 30.59 -8.30
C GLU A 89 -1.42 29.15 -8.62
N VAL A 90 -0.12 28.97 -8.85
CA VAL A 90 0.50 27.64 -8.89
C VAL A 90 0.88 27.27 -7.47
N PRO A 91 0.34 26.17 -6.90
CA PRO A 91 0.82 25.63 -5.64
C PRO A 91 2.33 25.46 -5.68
N ALA A 92 3.00 26.18 -4.80
CA ALA A 92 4.45 26.16 -4.69
C ALA A 92 4.84 24.94 -3.86
N SER A 93 4.62 23.74 -4.36
CA SER A 93 5.06 22.53 -3.68
C SER A 93 5.77 21.58 -4.62
N GLU A 94 6.87 21.04 -4.11
CA GLU A 94 7.73 20.08 -4.79
C GLU A 94 7.93 18.87 -3.90
N ALA A 95 8.13 17.72 -4.53
CA ALA A 95 8.63 16.52 -3.90
C ALA A 95 10.00 16.19 -4.50
N SER A 96 11.01 16.05 -3.67
CA SER A 96 12.24 15.34 -4.03
C SER A 96 12.02 13.86 -3.73
N MET A 97 11.86 13.04 -4.76
CA MET A 97 11.61 11.60 -4.63
C MET A 97 12.90 10.83 -4.81
N PHE A 98 13.32 10.12 -3.77
CA PHE A 98 14.48 9.24 -3.77
C PHE A 98 14.19 7.94 -4.52
N TYR A 99 15.20 7.46 -5.22
CA TYR A 99 15.18 6.15 -5.86
C TYR A 99 16.55 5.48 -5.81
N THR A 100 16.53 4.16 -5.93
CA THR A 100 17.69 3.39 -6.34
C THR A 100 17.38 2.61 -7.62
N ALA A 101 18.18 2.81 -8.66
CA ALA A 101 18.05 2.12 -9.92
C ALA A 101 19.24 1.19 -10.19
N TYR A 102 18.96 0.01 -10.75
CA TYR A 102 19.96 -0.99 -11.13
C TYR A 102 19.78 -1.34 -12.61
N PHE A 103 20.84 -1.10 -13.39
CA PHE A 103 20.88 -1.34 -14.83
C PHE A 103 21.85 -2.47 -15.12
N LYS A 104 21.38 -3.57 -15.71
CA LYS A 104 22.26 -4.61 -16.22
C LYS A 104 23.22 -4.04 -17.26
N GLU A 105 24.51 -4.33 -17.13
CA GLU A 105 25.49 -3.86 -18.11
C GLU A 105 25.38 -4.60 -19.45
N GLY A 106 25.56 -3.87 -20.55
CA GLY A 106 25.63 -4.43 -21.90
C GLY A 106 24.29 -4.79 -22.54
N ALA A 107 23.15 -4.50 -21.90
CA ALA A 107 21.82 -4.74 -22.48
C ALA A 107 21.23 -3.44 -23.07
N PRO A 108 20.84 -3.41 -24.37
CA PRO A 108 20.18 -2.25 -24.95
C PRO A 108 18.75 -2.11 -24.41
N ALA A 109 18.22 -0.88 -24.39
CA ALA A 109 16.94 -0.58 -23.77
C ALA A 109 15.76 -1.36 -24.37
N GLU A 110 15.72 -1.52 -25.69
CA GLU A 110 14.67 -2.25 -26.43
C GLU A 110 14.61 -3.75 -26.10
N ALA A 111 15.72 -4.35 -25.69
CA ALA A 111 15.80 -5.76 -25.32
C ALA A 111 15.88 -5.96 -23.80
N ARG A 112 15.55 -4.91 -23.02
CA ARG A 112 15.67 -4.95 -21.57
C ARG A 112 14.43 -4.36 -20.88
N PRO A 113 13.60 -5.20 -20.25
CA PRO A 113 12.52 -4.74 -19.40
C PRO A 113 13.02 -3.81 -18.29
N ILE A 114 12.14 -2.92 -17.84
CA ILE A 114 12.32 -2.10 -16.66
C ILE A 114 11.11 -2.24 -15.73
N THR A 115 11.37 -2.49 -14.46
CA THR A 115 10.34 -2.65 -13.43
C THR A 115 10.50 -1.54 -12.39
N PHE A 116 9.44 -0.77 -12.18
CA PHE A 116 9.34 0.23 -11.12
C PHE A 116 8.66 -0.38 -9.91
N LEU A 117 9.37 -0.41 -8.78
CA LEU A 117 8.96 -1.06 -7.54
C LEU A 117 8.70 -0.04 -6.45
N PHE A 118 7.60 -0.25 -5.72
CA PHE A 118 7.25 0.59 -4.59
C PHE A 118 6.37 -0.16 -3.58
N ASN A 119 6.65 0.09 -2.30
CA ASN A 119 5.82 -0.37 -1.19
C ASN A 119 4.63 0.57 -0.97
N GLY A 120 3.72 0.15 -0.09
CA GLY A 120 2.50 0.88 0.23
C GLY A 120 2.57 1.68 1.53
N GLY A 121 1.80 1.25 2.53
CA GLY A 121 1.44 2.02 3.71
C GLY A 121 -0.05 2.43 3.65
N PRO A 122 -0.40 3.67 3.24
CA PRO A 122 0.44 4.69 2.61
C PRO A 122 1.53 5.26 3.53
N GLY A 123 2.57 5.85 2.95
CA GLY A 123 3.67 6.46 3.70
C GLY A 123 4.82 5.52 4.04
N SER A 124 5.00 4.40 3.33
CA SER A 124 6.17 3.52 3.48
C SER A 124 7.19 3.74 2.34
N PRO A 125 8.51 3.75 2.63
CA PRO A 125 9.55 3.68 1.61
C PRO A 125 9.65 2.29 0.99
N THR A 126 10.37 2.15 -0.11
CA THR A 126 10.50 0.89 -0.87
C THR A 126 11.49 -0.12 -0.30
N LEU A 127 12.03 0.13 0.91
CA LEU A 127 13.12 -0.66 1.47
C LEU A 127 12.78 -2.14 1.64
N TRP A 128 11.49 -2.47 1.79
CA TRP A 128 11.04 -3.84 1.99
C TRP A 128 11.21 -4.68 0.73
N LEU A 129 10.72 -4.20 -0.41
CA LEU A 129 10.97 -4.84 -1.70
C LEU A 129 12.46 -4.81 -2.09
N HIS A 130 13.17 -3.74 -1.70
CA HIS A 130 14.59 -3.59 -1.99
C HIS A 130 15.43 -4.61 -1.22
N MET A 131 15.31 -4.65 0.11
CA MET A 131 16.14 -5.48 0.99
C MET A 131 15.51 -6.85 1.30
N GLY A 132 14.25 -7.09 0.95
CA GLY A 132 13.57 -8.36 1.20
C GLY A 132 13.37 -9.19 -0.07
N ALA A 133 12.94 -8.56 -1.16
CA ALA A 133 12.51 -9.26 -2.36
C ALA A 133 13.57 -9.26 -3.47
N TYR A 134 13.84 -8.12 -4.11
CA TYR A 134 14.42 -8.11 -5.47
C TYR A 134 15.69 -7.30 -5.66
N GLY A 135 16.13 -6.52 -4.66
CA GLY A 135 17.42 -5.81 -4.74
C GLY A 135 18.60 -6.79 -4.86
N PRO A 136 19.81 -6.33 -5.24
CA PRO A 136 20.97 -7.19 -5.41
C PRO A 136 21.52 -7.76 -4.08
N GLN A 137 21.12 -7.17 -2.97
CA GLN A 137 21.39 -7.63 -1.61
C GLN A 137 20.07 -7.78 -0.87
N ARG A 138 19.98 -8.74 0.06
CA ARG A 138 18.83 -8.92 0.93
C ARG A 138 19.24 -9.08 2.39
N VAL A 139 18.35 -8.72 3.30
CA VAL A 139 18.49 -9.01 4.72
C VAL A 139 18.12 -10.46 5.01
N GLU A 140 18.85 -11.09 5.93
CA GLU A 140 18.44 -12.34 6.55
C GLU A 140 17.63 -12.02 7.81
N THR A 141 16.38 -12.45 7.84
CA THR A 141 15.57 -12.48 9.06
C THR A 141 15.34 -13.93 9.47
N PRO A 142 15.26 -14.23 10.77
CA PRO A 142 14.58 -15.45 11.18
C PRO A 142 13.13 -15.39 10.64
N ASP A 143 12.54 -16.55 10.36
CA ASP A 143 11.20 -16.68 9.76
C ASP A 143 10.12 -16.11 10.70
N LEU A 144 9.34 -16.94 11.41
CA LEU A 144 8.25 -16.47 12.28
C LEU A 144 8.73 -15.96 13.67
N ALA A 145 9.95 -15.45 13.78
CA ALA A 145 10.56 -15.07 15.05
C ALA A 145 11.18 -13.68 15.00
N HIS A 146 11.35 -13.07 16.18
CA HIS A 146 12.02 -11.78 16.31
C HIS A 146 13.54 -11.96 16.20
N GLY A 147 14.17 -11.26 15.26
CA GLY A 147 15.63 -11.23 15.13
C GLY A 147 16.30 -10.20 16.02
N SER A 148 17.58 -10.37 16.34
CA SER A 148 18.40 -9.37 17.04
C SER A 148 19.65 -9.01 16.25
N ALA A 149 20.21 -7.84 16.50
CA ALA A 149 21.52 -7.47 15.96
C ALA A 149 22.61 -8.46 16.42
N PRO A 150 23.69 -8.67 15.62
CA PRO A 150 23.95 -8.05 14.31
C PRO A 150 23.09 -8.65 13.18
N TYR A 151 22.38 -7.78 12.46
CA TYR A 151 21.59 -8.17 11.29
C TYR A 151 22.51 -8.43 10.10
N ARG A 152 22.26 -9.52 9.38
CA ARG A 152 23.10 -9.94 8.25
C ARG A 152 22.46 -9.56 6.93
N THR A 153 23.28 -9.06 6.02
CA THR A 153 22.93 -8.83 4.62
C THR A 153 23.72 -9.80 3.76
N VAL A 154 23.05 -10.40 2.77
CA VAL A 154 23.62 -11.40 1.87
C VAL A 154 23.32 -11.05 0.41
N PRO A 155 24.13 -11.52 -0.55
CA PRO A 155 23.77 -11.46 -1.97
C PRO A 155 22.40 -12.08 -2.21
N ASN A 156 21.59 -11.42 -3.04
CA ASN A 156 20.24 -11.90 -3.32
C ASN A 156 20.21 -12.76 -4.59
N GLU A 157 20.20 -14.07 -4.41
CA GLU A 157 20.06 -15.04 -5.51
C GLU A 157 18.68 -15.01 -6.18
N HIS A 158 17.73 -14.24 -5.63
CA HIS A 158 16.37 -14.03 -6.12
C HIS A 158 16.14 -12.59 -6.59
N SER A 159 17.22 -11.86 -6.91
CA SER A 159 17.07 -10.54 -7.55
C SER A 159 16.41 -10.68 -8.92
N LEU A 160 15.48 -9.77 -9.26
CA LEU A 160 14.87 -9.71 -10.59
C LEU A 160 15.80 -9.13 -11.67
N LEU A 161 17.05 -8.82 -11.34
CA LEU A 161 18.05 -8.35 -12.30
C LEU A 161 18.39 -9.39 -13.38
N ASP A 162 17.99 -10.65 -13.23
CA ASP A 162 18.09 -11.64 -14.31
C ASP A 162 17.14 -11.30 -15.47
N VAL A 163 15.97 -10.71 -15.21
CA VAL A 163 14.93 -10.45 -16.22
C VAL A 163 14.62 -8.98 -16.47
N SER A 164 14.86 -8.08 -15.51
CA SER A 164 14.47 -6.67 -15.63
C SER A 164 15.47 -5.73 -14.95
N ASP A 165 15.63 -4.52 -15.49
CA ASP A 165 16.27 -3.45 -14.72
C ASP A 165 15.30 -2.95 -13.65
N LEU A 166 15.83 -2.61 -12.48
CA LEU A 166 15.01 -2.39 -11.29
C LEU A 166 15.10 -0.95 -10.84
N VAL A 167 13.97 -0.32 -10.54
CA VAL A 167 13.89 1.05 -10.02
C VAL A 167 13.02 1.04 -8.76
N PHE A 168 13.67 1.13 -7.61
CA PHE A 168 13.05 1.19 -6.30
C PHE A 168 12.76 2.65 -5.96
N ILE A 169 11.49 3.01 -5.72
CA ILE A 169 11.05 4.41 -5.55
C ILE A 169 10.47 4.62 -4.15
N ASP A 170 11.04 5.55 -3.38
CA ASP A 170 10.51 5.96 -2.09
C ASP A 170 9.37 6.98 -2.28
N ALA A 171 8.23 6.73 -1.63
CA ALA A 171 7.07 7.63 -1.66
C ALA A 171 7.42 9.04 -1.13
N PRO A 172 6.71 10.10 -1.57
CA PRO A 172 6.95 11.46 -1.09
C PRO A 172 7.02 11.54 0.44
N GLY A 173 8.10 12.12 0.96
CA GLY A 173 8.34 12.27 2.40
C GLY A 173 8.93 11.04 3.12
N THR A 174 8.98 9.87 2.49
CA THR A 174 9.53 8.62 3.06
C THR A 174 11.00 8.41 2.66
N GLY A 175 11.73 7.57 3.39
CA GLY A 175 13.13 7.25 3.13
C GLY A 175 14.01 8.49 3.02
N PHE A 176 14.64 8.70 1.87
CA PHE A 176 15.35 9.97 1.58
C PHE A 176 14.51 10.98 0.77
N SER A 177 13.28 10.65 0.39
CA SER A 177 12.34 11.57 -0.25
C SER A 177 11.88 12.65 0.71
N ARG A 178 11.64 13.88 0.22
CA ARG A 178 11.17 15.02 1.01
C ARG A 178 10.15 15.83 0.22
N VAL A 179 9.19 16.41 0.94
CA VAL A 179 8.21 17.36 0.39
C VAL A 179 8.41 18.73 1.02
N ALA A 180 8.26 19.80 0.23
CA ALA A 180 8.39 21.16 0.71
C ALA A 180 7.34 22.08 0.06
N GLY A 181 7.18 23.26 0.65
CA GLY A 181 6.35 24.32 0.10
C GLY A 181 5.00 24.53 0.75
N LYS A 182 4.21 25.45 0.19
CA LYS A 182 2.88 25.82 0.72
C LYS A 182 1.90 24.66 0.52
N ASP A 183 1.12 24.34 1.55
CA ASP A 183 0.11 23.26 1.53
C ASP A 183 0.66 21.88 1.10
N LYS A 184 1.96 21.62 1.32
CA LYS A 184 2.66 20.41 0.86
C LYS A 184 1.93 19.10 1.21
N ASP A 185 1.34 19.00 2.39
CA ASP A 185 0.66 17.78 2.81
C ASP A 185 -0.56 17.51 1.94
N LYS A 186 -1.37 18.54 1.61
CA LYS A 186 -2.50 18.42 0.69
C LYS A 186 -2.09 18.12 -0.74
N ALA A 187 -0.89 18.58 -1.13
CA ALA A 187 -0.37 18.41 -2.49
C ALA A 187 0.18 16.99 -2.74
N TRP A 188 0.60 16.28 -1.70
CA TRP A 188 1.33 15.02 -1.83
C TRP A 188 0.72 13.82 -1.08
N PHE A 189 -0.13 14.04 -0.08
CA PHE A 189 -0.68 12.96 0.75
C PHE A 189 -2.16 12.73 0.45
N GLY A 190 -2.41 11.86 -0.53
CA GLY A 190 -3.73 11.45 -0.96
C GLY A 190 -3.67 10.50 -2.14
N VAL A 191 -4.79 9.84 -2.47
CA VAL A 191 -4.83 8.81 -3.51
C VAL A 191 -4.45 9.36 -4.89
N ASP A 192 -5.10 10.44 -5.32
CA ASP A 192 -4.83 11.05 -6.62
C ASP A 192 -3.47 11.77 -6.66
N GLN A 193 -3.05 12.35 -5.52
CA GLN A 193 -1.77 13.01 -5.34
C GLN A 193 -0.61 12.03 -5.50
N ASP A 194 -0.75 10.86 -4.88
CA ASP A 194 0.23 9.79 -4.91
C ASP A 194 0.34 9.13 -6.30
N ILE A 195 -0.79 8.83 -6.94
CA ILE A 195 -0.80 8.35 -8.34
C ILE A 195 -0.12 9.36 -9.26
N HIS A 196 -0.42 10.66 -9.12
CA HIS A 196 0.21 11.72 -9.90
C HIS A 196 1.72 11.77 -9.68
N ALA A 197 2.18 11.78 -8.42
CA ALA A 197 3.59 11.88 -8.07
C ALA A 197 4.43 10.76 -8.72
N PHE A 198 3.98 9.52 -8.60
CA PHE A 198 4.68 8.38 -9.18
C PHE A 198 4.56 8.31 -10.71
N THR A 199 3.43 8.77 -11.29
CA THR A 199 3.28 8.87 -12.75
C THR A 199 4.29 9.84 -13.34
N VAL A 200 4.43 11.04 -12.75
CA VAL A 200 5.40 12.04 -13.17
C VAL A 200 6.84 11.53 -12.96
N PHE A 201 7.12 10.92 -11.81
CA PHE A 201 8.42 10.30 -11.55
C PHE A 201 8.80 9.31 -12.65
N VAL A 202 7.91 8.38 -13.00
CA VAL A 202 8.19 7.34 -14.02
C VAL A 202 8.44 7.98 -15.39
N ARG A 203 7.58 8.91 -15.83
CA ARG A 203 7.76 9.64 -17.09
C ARG A 203 9.13 10.32 -17.17
N ASP A 204 9.50 11.06 -16.13
CA ASP A 204 10.74 11.83 -16.12
C ASP A 204 11.97 10.92 -15.98
N PHE A 205 11.85 9.83 -15.24
CA PHE A 205 12.87 8.78 -15.16
C PHE A 205 13.14 8.14 -16.53
N LEU A 206 12.09 7.79 -17.28
CA LEU A 206 12.23 7.21 -18.62
C LEU A 206 12.99 8.15 -19.56
N SER A 207 12.71 9.46 -19.51
CA SER A 207 13.42 10.47 -20.28
C SER A 207 14.88 10.62 -19.85
N LYS A 208 15.13 10.75 -18.54
CA LYS A 208 16.48 10.93 -17.99
C LYS A 208 17.41 9.79 -18.36
N TYR A 209 16.93 8.54 -18.32
CA TYR A 209 17.74 7.35 -18.54
C TYR A 209 17.54 6.70 -19.92
N GLY A 210 16.80 7.34 -20.83
CA GLY A 210 16.60 6.84 -22.20
C GLY A 210 15.86 5.49 -22.26
N ARG A 211 14.90 5.25 -21.37
CA ARG A 211 14.20 3.96 -21.21
C ARG A 211 12.84 3.87 -21.89
N TRP A 212 12.50 4.85 -22.71
CA TRP A 212 11.24 4.89 -23.47
C TRP A 212 10.98 3.64 -24.32
N LYS A 213 12.03 3.01 -24.87
CA LYS A 213 11.93 1.80 -25.71
C LYS A 213 11.84 0.49 -24.91
N SER A 214 12.05 0.52 -23.60
CA SER A 214 11.98 -0.70 -22.80
C SER A 214 10.55 -1.18 -22.63
N PRO A 215 10.33 -2.51 -22.53
CA PRO A 215 9.13 -3.06 -21.92
C PRO A 215 9.01 -2.57 -20.47
N LYS A 216 7.81 -2.17 -20.04
CA LYS A 216 7.61 -1.45 -18.77
C LYS A 216 6.68 -2.21 -17.85
N TYR A 217 7.10 -2.30 -16.59
CA TYR A 217 6.36 -2.98 -15.54
C TYR A 217 6.24 -2.11 -14.29
N LEU A 218 5.10 -2.19 -13.63
CA LEU A 218 4.92 -1.71 -12.26
C LEU A 218 4.85 -2.90 -11.31
N TYR A 219 5.50 -2.77 -10.15
CA TYR A 219 5.40 -3.71 -9.04
C TYR A 219 4.98 -2.93 -7.79
N GLY A 220 3.73 -3.12 -7.37
CA GLY A 220 3.19 -2.53 -6.14
C GLY A 220 3.01 -3.58 -5.06
N GLU A 221 3.36 -3.24 -3.81
CA GLU A 221 3.01 -4.03 -2.63
C GLU A 221 2.03 -3.27 -1.73
N SER A 222 1.01 -3.93 -1.16
CA SER A 222 0.07 -3.31 -0.20
C SER A 222 -0.72 -2.17 -0.84
N TYR A 223 -0.87 -1.01 -0.18
CA TYR A 223 -1.35 0.23 -0.81
C TYR A 223 -0.62 0.60 -2.12
N GLY A 224 0.62 0.14 -2.32
CA GLY A 224 1.32 0.27 -3.60
C GLY A 224 0.58 -0.41 -4.75
N THR A 225 -0.26 -1.41 -4.49
CA THR A 225 -1.13 -2.02 -5.52
C THR A 225 -2.21 -1.05 -6.01
N MET A 226 -2.86 -0.31 -5.11
CA MET A 226 -3.79 0.78 -5.48
C MET A 226 -3.09 1.81 -6.36
N ARG A 227 -1.88 2.23 -5.95
CA ARG A 227 -1.05 3.14 -6.74
C ARG A 227 -0.76 2.56 -8.12
N ALA A 228 -0.27 1.32 -8.21
CA ALA A 228 0.07 0.69 -9.48
C ALA A 228 -1.15 0.58 -10.42
N ALA A 229 -2.31 0.20 -9.89
CA ALA A 229 -3.55 0.08 -10.65
C ALA A 229 -4.01 1.46 -11.19
N GLY A 230 -4.04 2.50 -10.37
CA GLY A 230 -4.37 3.86 -10.81
C GLY A 230 -3.35 4.44 -11.80
N MET A 231 -2.06 4.14 -11.59
CA MET A 231 -0.99 4.56 -12.49
C MET A 231 -1.13 3.98 -13.90
N THR A 232 -1.78 2.82 -14.09
CA THR A 232 -1.94 2.24 -15.44
C THR A 232 -2.58 3.22 -16.42
N LEU A 233 -3.72 3.80 -16.04
CA LEU A 233 -4.42 4.78 -16.87
C LEU A 233 -3.70 6.14 -16.86
N ALA A 234 -3.11 6.54 -15.72
CA ALA A 234 -2.41 7.81 -15.61
C ALA A 234 -1.18 7.87 -16.54
N LEU A 235 -0.41 6.79 -16.65
CA LEU A 235 0.72 6.64 -17.57
C LEU A 235 0.25 6.55 -19.03
N GLN A 236 -0.83 5.81 -19.32
CA GLN A 236 -1.39 5.78 -20.67
C GLN A 236 -1.81 7.17 -21.18
N ARG A 237 -2.32 8.04 -20.29
CA ARG A 237 -2.62 9.45 -20.61
C ARG A 237 -1.38 10.32 -20.87
N GLN A 238 -0.19 9.79 -20.59
CA GLN A 238 1.11 10.39 -20.90
C GLN A 238 1.81 9.67 -22.06
N ASP A 239 1.06 8.89 -22.86
CA ASP A 239 1.57 8.05 -23.96
C ASP A 239 2.61 7.02 -23.51
N ILE A 240 2.48 6.53 -22.28
CA ILE A 240 3.31 5.45 -21.71
C ILE A 240 2.45 4.21 -21.48
N ASP A 241 2.51 3.29 -22.44
CA ASP A 241 1.92 1.97 -22.27
C ASP A 241 2.79 1.05 -21.40
N LEU A 242 2.12 0.24 -20.59
CA LEU A 242 2.72 -0.81 -19.77
C LEU A 242 2.54 -2.18 -20.42
N ASN A 243 3.54 -3.06 -20.27
CA ASN A 243 3.44 -4.46 -20.63
C ASN A 243 2.72 -5.26 -19.55
N GLY A 244 3.03 -4.97 -18.29
CA GLY A 244 2.40 -5.67 -17.16
C GLY A 244 2.44 -4.93 -15.85
N VAL A 245 1.53 -5.33 -14.96
CA VAL A 245 1.47 -4.86 -13.57
C VAL A 245 1.47 -6.07 -12.65
N ILE A 246 2.34 -6.02 -11.65
CA ILE A 246 2.46 -7.04 -10.61
C ILE A 246 1.96 -6.43 -9.30
N LEU A 247 0.96 -7.06 -8.71
CA LEU A 247 0.33 -6.64 -7.47
C LEU A 247 0.64 -7.69 -6.39
N LEU A 248 1.36 -7.30 -5.35
CA LEU A 248 1.62 -8.13 -4.18
C LEU A 248 0.75 -7.66 -3.02
N SER A 249 -0.13 -8.54 -2.54
CA SER A 249 -0.99 -8.30 -1.37
C SER A 249 -1.88 -7.08 -1.63
N ASP A 250 -2.84 -7.27 -2.55
CA ASP A 250 -3.55 -6.19 -3.21
C ASP A 250 -4.75 -5.64 -2.43
N ILE A 251 -4.93 -4.33 -2.57
CA ILE A 251 -6.08 -3.55 -2.10
C ILE A 251 -6.35 -2.46 -3.12
N LEU A 252 -7.31 -2.66 -4.01
CA LEU A 252 -7.69 -1.70 -5.04
C LEU A 252 -9.03 -1.04 -4.73
N ASN A 253 -9.81 -1.61 -3.80
CA ASN A 253 -11.08 -1.09 -3.33
C ASN A 253 -11.14 -1.02 -1.81
N TRP A 254 -11.07 0.20 -1.26
CA TRP A 254 -11.12 0.40 0.19
C TRP A 254 -12.49 0.13 0.82
N ASP A 255 -13.56 0.03 0.02
CA ASP A 255 -14.86 -0.42 0.51
C ASP A 255 -14.86 -1.88 0.99
N LEU A 256 -13.75 -2.64 0.81
CA LEU A 256 -13.62 -4.04 1.26
C LEU A 256 -12.89 -4.21 2.59
N VAL A 257 -12.50 -3.12 3.23
CA VAL A 257 -11.78 -3.13 4.51
C VAL A 257 -12.78 -3.40 5.66
N PRO A 258 -12.63 -4.51 6.42
CA PRO A 258 -13.64 -4.99 7.37
C PRO A 258 -13.59 -4.26 8.71
N ASP A 259 -13.99 -2.99 8.69
CA ASP A 259 -13.80 -2.06 9.80
C ASP A 259 -15.12 -1.41 10.20
N ASP A 260 -15.15 -0.87 11.42
CA ASP A 260 -16.09 0.19 11.77
C ASP A 260 -17.58 -0.16 11.61
N SER A 261 -17.93 -1.45 11.77
CA SER A 261 -19.32 -1.95 11.68
C SER A 261 -20.34 -1.13 12.47
N GLN A 262 -19.90 -0.52 13.57
CA GLN A 262 -20.73 0.29 14.48
C GLN A 262 -21.02 1.70 13.94
N VAL A 263 -20.12 2.25 13.12
CA VAL A 263 -20.24 3.61 12.56
C VAL A 263 -20.55 3.61 11.07
N ASN A 264 -20.48 2.44 10.42
CA ASN A 264 -20.88 2.20 9.03
C ASN A 264 -21.81 0.97 8.87
N PRO A 265 -22.97 0.92 9.57
CA PRO A 265 -23.85 -0.23 9.54
C PRO A 265 -24.49 -0.43 8.17
N GLY A 266 -24.66 -1.69 7.75
CA GLY A 266 -25.27 -2.07 6.46
C GLY A 266 -24.25 -2.31 5.34
N VAL A 267 -22.96 -2.04 5.58
CA VAL A 267 -21.86 -2.41 4.68
C VAL A 267 -21.29 -3.75 5.10
N ASP A 268 -21.77 -4.83 4.48
CA ASP A 268 -21.47 -6.20 4.92
C ASP A 268 -20.42 -6.94 4.08
N LEU A 269 -20.18 -6.46 2.86
CA LEU A 269 -19.26 -7.09 1.92
C LEU A 269 -17.83 -7.28 2.47
N PRO A 270 -17.21 -6.31 3.17
CA PRO A 270 -15.88 -6.51 3.77
C PRO A 270 -15.74 -7.75 4.64
N TYR A 271 -16.75 -8.02 5.47
CA TYR A 271 -16.75 -9.13 6.42
C TYR A 271 -16.89 -10.47 5.70
N ILE A 272 -17.65 -10.49 4.61
CA ILE A 272 -17.81 -11.66 3.74
C ILE A 272 -16.49 -12.02 3.08
N VAL A 273 -15.83 -11.04 2.44
CA VAL A 273 -14.61 -11.32 1.65
C VAL A 273 -13.37 -11.57 2.51
N SER A 274 -13.39 -11.15 3.78
CA SER A 274 -12.29 -11.38 4.73
C SER A 274 -12.34 -12.75 5.41
N LEU A 275 -13.52 -13.35 5.51
CA LEU A 275 -13.74 -14.61 6.25
C LEU A 275 -12.79 -15.76 5.83
N PRO A 276 -12.48 -15.99 4.54
CA PRO A 276 -11.57 -17.06 4.15
C PRO A 276 -10.15 -16.90 4.74
N THR A 277 -9.60 -15.69 4.79
CA THR A 277 -8.30 -15.44 5.44
C THR A 277 -8.37 -15.66 6.95
N TYR A 278 -9.51 -15.31 7.58
CA TYR A 278 -9.71 -15.56 9.01
C TYR A 278 -9.73 -17.06 9.31
N ALA A 279 -10.35 -17.85 8.42
CA ALA A 279 -10.32 -19.30 8.51
C ALA A 279 -8.93 -19.88 8.26
N ALA A 280 -8.15 -19.34 7.32
CA ALA A 280 -6.74 -19.71 7.14
C ALA A 280 -5.95 -19.49 8.44
N THR A 281 -6.13 -18.32 9.06
CA THR A 281 -5.49 -17.97 10.32
C THR A 281 -5.87 -18.95 11.44
N ALA A 282 -7.15 -19.26 11.58
CA ALA A 282 -7.63 -20.25 12.55
C ALA A 282 -7.10 -21.67 12.27
N TRP A 283 -6.98 -22.05 10.99
CA TRP A 283 -6.38 -23.30 10.56
C TRP A 283 -4.91 -23.42 10.99
N TYR A 284 -4.12 -22.37 10.76
CA TYR A 284 -2.71 -22.35 11.14
C TYR A 284 -2.52 -22.50 12.65
N HIS A 285 -3.33 -21.79 13.43
CA HIS A 285 -3.30 -21.82 14.90
C HIS A 285 -4.01 -23.01 15.53
N LYS A 286 -4.50 -23.97 14.71
CA LYS A 286 -5.25 -25.16 15.17
C LYS A 286 -6.49 -24.80 15.98
N ARG A 287 -7.12 -23.67 15.66
CA ARG A 287 -8.37 -23.17 16.24
C ARG A 287 -9.60 -23.62 15.44
N ALA A 288 -9.41 -23.92 14.15
CA ALA A 288 -10.43 -24.50 13.27
C ALA A 288 -9.77 -25.38 12.19
N GLY A 289 -10.55 -26.18 11.47
CA GLY A 289 -10.07 -26.90 10.27
C GLY A 289 -8.95 -27.94 10.50
N MET A 290 -8.69 -28.36 11.73
CA MET A 290 -7.60 -29.28 12.07
C MET A 290 -7.71 -30.61 11.29
N GLY A 291 -6.59 -31.06 10.72
CA GLY A 291 -6.52 -32.30 9.92
C GLY A 291 -7.00 -32.16 8.47
N ARG A 292 -7.43 -30.97 8.06
CA ARG A 292 -7.82 -30.67 6.67
C ARG A 292 -6.66 -30.04 5.91
N GLU A 293 -6.60 -30.25 4.60
CA GLU A 293 -5.72 -29.49 3.72
C GLU A 293 -6.24 -28.05 3.56
N LEU A 294 -5.33 -27.07 3.56
CA LEU A 294 -5.68 -25.64 3.56
C LEU A 294 -6.51 -25.24 2.34
N ALA A 295 -6.06 -25.53 1.11
CA ALA A 295 -6.75 -25.05 -0.09
C ALA A 295 -8.19 -25.60 -0.25
N PRO A 296 -8.46 -26.91 -0.07
CA PRO A 296 -9.83 -27.42 -0.05
C PRO A 296 -10.69 -26.85 1.08
N PHE A 297 -10.11 -26.63 2.26
CA PHE A 297 -10.80 -25.98 3.38
C PHE A 297 -11.21 -24.55 3.04
N LEU A 298 -10.29 -23.75 2.48
CA LEU A 298 -10.57 -22.38 2.09
C LEU A 298 -11.64 -22.28 1.02
N LYS A 299 -11.64 -23.16 0.02
CA LYS A 299 -12.69 -23.19 -1.02
C LYS A 299 -14.09 -23.43 -0.44
N GLU A 300 -14.21 -24.25 0.59
CA GLU A 300 -15.47 -24.45 1.32
C GLU A 300 -15.89 -23.17 2.06
N VAL A 301 -14.93 -22.49 2.71
CA VAL A 301 -15.18 -21.24 3.43
C VAL A 301 -15.57 -20.12 2.47
N GLU A 302 -14.94 -20.01 1.30
CA GLU A 302 -15.33 -19.06 0.23
C GLU A 302 -16.80 -19.24 -0.17
N ALA A 303 -17.23 -20.49 -0.39
CA ALA A 303 -18.61 -20.82 -0.76
C ALA A 303 -19.60 -20.52 0.39
N PHE A 304 -19.21 -20.81 1.64
CA PHE A 304 -20.00 -20.46 2.81
C PHE A 304 -20.13 -18.93 2.99
N ALA A 305 -19.02 -18.21 2.84
CA ALA A 305 -18.93 -16.77 2.99
C ALA A 305 -19.89 -16.07 2.02
N THR A 306 -19.81 -16.43 0.74
CA THR A 306 -20.60 -15.84 -0.36
C THR A 306 -22.02 -16.38 -0.47
N GLY A 307 -22.37 -17.42 0.29
CA GLY A 307 -23.69 -18.01 0.36
C GLY A 307 -24.40 -17.70 1.67
N ASP A 308 -24.43 -18.69 2.57
CA ASP A 308 -25.23 -18.63 3.80
C ASP A 308 -24.84 -17.47 4.72
N TYR A 309 -23.54 -17.16 4.84
CA TYR A 309 -23.08 -16.07 5.68
C TYR A 309 -23.50 -14.70 5.12
N ALA A 310 -23.29 -14.49 3.82
CA ALA A 310 -23.79 -13.29 3.13
C ALA A 310 -25.30 -13.10 3.33
N LEU A 311 -26.10 -14.16 3.15
CA LEU A 311 -27.55 -14.11 3.37
C LEU A 311 -27.91 -13.77 4.81
N ALA A 312 -27.18 -14.30 5.80
CA ALA A 312 -27.41 -13.97 7.20
C ALA A 312 -27.10 -12.50 7.52
N LEU A 313 -26.01 -11.96 6.98
CA LEU A 313 -25.68 -10.53 7.15
C LEU A 313 -26.71 -9.62 6.49
N LEU A 314 -27.14 -9.95 5.26
CA LEU A 314 -28.20 -9.25 4.51
C LEU A 314 -29.53 -9.16 5.26
N LYS A 315 -29.88 -10.18 6.06
CA LYS A 315 -31.08 -10.17 6.92
C LYS A 315 -30.93 -9.22 8.13
N GLY A 316 -29.71 -8.82 8.49
CA GLY A 316 -29.45 -7.89 9.58
C GLY A 316 -30.13 -8.28 10.90
N ASN A 317 -30.92 -7.35 11.45
CA ASN A 317 -31.66 -7.58 12.68
C ASN A 317 -32.97 -8.38 12.48
N ASP A 318 -33.43 -8.56 11.24
CA ASP A 318 -34.58 -9.40 10.91
C ASP A 318 -34.21 -10.90 10.92
N LEU A 319 -32.93 -11.24 11.01
CA LEU A 319 -32.47 -12.62 11.21
C LEU A 319 -32.98 -13.14 12.57
N PRO A 320 -33.83 -14.19 12.60
CA PRO A 320 -34.34 -14.76 13.85
C PRO A 320 -33.20 -15.20 14.78
N ASP A 321 -33.37 -15.04 16.10
CA ASP A 321 -32.31 -15.34 17.07
C ASP A 321 -31.81 -16.79 17.00
N ALA A 322 -32.68 -17.75 16.71
CA ALA A 322 -32.29 -19.15 16.49
C ALA A 322 -31.37 -19.30 15.26
N ASP A 323 -31.66 -18.59 14.17
CA ASP A 323 -30.85 -18.60 12.96
C ASP A 323 -29.51 -17.86 13.19
N ARG A 324 -29.53 -16.77 13.97
CA ARG A 324 -28.33 -16.03 14.38
C ARG A 324 -27.40 -16.91 15.22
N GLN A 325 -27.96 -17.65 16.19
CA GLN A 325 -27.23 -18.61 17.01
C GLN A 325 -26.61 -19.73 16.16
N ALA A 326 -27.38 -20.28 15.21
CA ALA A 326 -26.89 -21.31 14.30
C ALA A 326 -25.75 -20.76 13.40
N MET A 327 -25.89 -19.53 12.90
CA MET A 327 -24.85 -18.89 12.09
C MET A 327 -23.57 -18.64 12.90
N ALA A 328 -23.68 -18.14 14.14
CA ALA A 328 -22.55 -17.97 15.03
C ALA A 328 -21.83 -19.31 15.31
N THR A 329 -22.59 -20.40 15.46
CA THR A 329 -22.01 -21.75 15.64
C THR A 329 -21.24 -22.21 14.40
N ARG A 330 -21.74 -21.91 13.19
CA ARG A 330 -21.03 -22.23 11.94
C ARG A 330 -19.78 -21.38 11.77
N LEU A 331 -19.86 -20.08 12.06
CA LEU A 331 -18.71 -19.17 12.05
C LEU A 331 -17.63 -19.63 13.03
N HIS A 332 -18.00 -20.03 14.25
CA HIS A 332 -17.08 -20.62 15.23
C HIS A 332 -16.30 -21.80 14.63
N GLY A 333 -16.99 -22.69 13.89
CA GLY A 333 -16.36 -23.82 13.21
C GLY A 333 -15.31 -23.45 12.16
N TYR A 334 -15.35 -22.23 11.62
CA TYR A 334 -14.38 -21.73 10.64
C TYR A 334 -13.32 -20.81 11.22
N THR A 335 -13.66 -20.00 12.23
CA THR A 335 -12.76 -18.96 12.78
C THR A 335 -12.16 -19.34 14.12
N GLY A 336 -12.72 -20.31 14.82
CA GLY A 336 -12.34 -20.67 16.19
C GLY A 336 -12.70 -19.63 17.25
N LEU A 337 -13.28 -18.48 16.87
CA LEU A 337 -13.76 -17.47 17.81
C LEU A 337 -14.96 -17.99 18.59
N SER A 338 -15.10 -17.61 19.86
CA SER A 338 -16.23 -18.08 20.68
C SER A 338 -17.57 -17.64 20.10
N VAL A 339 -18.60 -18.47 20.26
CA VAL A 339 -19.97 -18.13 19.83
C VAL A 339 -20.45 -16.85 20.51
N ASP A 340 -20.17 -16.66 21.80
CA ASP A 340 -20.52 -15.46 22.54
C ASP A 340 -19.86 -14.20 21.97
N TYR A 341 -18.60 -14.29 21.54
CA TYR A 341 -17.92 -13.20 20.86
C TYR A 341 -18.62 -12.87 19.54
N LEU A 342 -18.89 -13.88 18.71
CA LEU A 342 -19.53 -13.71 17.40
C LEU A 342 -20.94 -13.11 17.51
N LEU A 343 -21.68 -13.45 18.56
CA LEU A 343 -22.97 -12.84 18.84
C LEU A 343 -22.83 -11.38 19.27
N LYS A 344 -21.84 -11.05 20.12
CA LYS A 344 -21.55 -9.67 20.56
C LYS A 344 -21.13 -8.77 19.41
N THR A 345 -20.44 -9.31 18.41
CA THR A 345 -20.06 -8.55 17.21
C THR A 345 -21.13 -8.56 16.11
N ASN A 346 -22.33 -9.08 16.41
CA ASN A 346 -23.42 -9.22 15.46
C ASN A 346 -22.99 -9.91 14.17
N LEU A 347 -22.21 -10.99 14.32
CA LEU A 347 -21.64 -11.83 13.26
C LEU A 347 -20.60 -11.13 12.36
N ARG A 348 -20.19 -9.89 12.62
CA ARG A 348 -19.16 -9.15 11.85
C ARG A 348 -17.85 -9.20 12.60
N ILE A 349 -16.76 -9.56 11.94
CA ILE A 349 -15.45 -9.70 12.58
C ILE A 349 -14.52 -8.63 12.00
N GLU A 350 -14.22 -7.61 12.81
CA GLU A 350 -13.24 -6.59 12.44
C GLU A 350 -11.82 -7.18 12.46
N TYR A 351 -10.96 -6.81 11.51
CA TYR A 351 -9.64 -7.45 11.38
C TYR A 351 -8.77 -7.27 12.64
N GLY A 352 -8.74 -6.06 13.20
CA GLY A 352 -8.00 -5.78 14.43
C GLY A 352 -8.53 -6.53 15.65
N ALA A 353 -9.82 -6.88 15.61
CA ALA A 353 -10.47 -7.64 16.67
C ALA A 353 -10.20 -9.15 16.55
N LEU A 354 -10.09 -9.69 15.33
CA LEU A 354 -9.61 -11.06 15.11
C LEU A 354 -8.20 -11.25 15.66
N GLN A 355 -7.28 -10.35 15.33
CA GLN A 355 -5.87 -10.39 15.78
C GLN A 355 -5.77 -10.56 17.28
N LYS A 356 -6.59 -9.77 17.97
CA LYS A 356 -6.65 -9.64 19.40
C LYS A 356 -7.30 -10.86 20.07
N GLU A 357 -8.39 -11.37 19.49
CA GLU A 357 -9.25 -12.36 20.16
C GLU A 357 -8.77 -13.81 19.97
N LEU A 358 -8.25 -14.17 18.80
CA LEU A 358 -8.02 -15.59 18.44
C LEU A 358 -7.10 -16.36 19.41
N LEU A 359 -6.12 -15.65 19.97
CA LEU A 359 -5.12 -16.17 20.92
C LEU A 359 -5.20 -15.47 22.29
N ALA A 360 -6.33 -14.82 22.60
CA ALA A 360 -6.50 -14.10 23.85
C ALA A 360 -6.37 -15.02 25.09
N ASP A 361 -6.73 -16.30 24.96
CA ASP A 361 -6.57 -17.34 25.99
C ASP A 361 -5.10 -17.56 26.42
N LYS A 362 -4.15 -17.17 25.57
CA LYS A 362 -2.71 -17.24 25.83
C LYS A 362 -2.08 -15.90 26.19
N GLY A 363 -2.86 -14.82 26.22
CA GLY A 363 -2.32 -13.46 26.35
C GLY A 363 -1.48 -13.05 25.13
N GLU A 364 -1.79 -13.58 23.94
CA GLU A 364 -1.08 -13.31 22.69
C GLU A 364 -2.00 -12.63 21.68
N THR A 365 -1.40 -11.92 20.72
CA THR A 365 -2.04 -11.41 19.52
C THR A 365 -1.34 -11.96 18.28
N THR A 366 -2.06 -12.10 17.18
CA THR A 366 -1.45 -12.44 15.87
C THR A 366 -0.94 -11.19 15.17
N GLY A 367 -0.09 -11.38 14.16
CA GLY A 367 0.28 -10.36 13.18
C GLY A 367 -0.89 -9.84 12.35
N THR A 368 -0.76 -8.61 11.84
CA THR A 368 -1.63 -7.99 10.83
C THR A 368 -1.20 -8.40 9.43
N LEU A 369 0.10 -8.28 9.16
CA LEU A 369 0.67 -8.58 7.85
C LEU A 369 0.81 -10.09 7.66
N ASP A 370 1.09 -10.85 8.72
CA ASP A 370 1.14 -12.30 8.69
C ASP A 370 0.69 -12.84 10.03
N THR A 371 -0.51 -13.41 10.04
CA THR A 371 -1.13 -13.90 11.28
C THR A 371 -0.39 -15.11 11.87
N ARG A 372 0.58 -15.70 11.17
CA ARG A 372 1.44 -16.75 11.71
C ARG A 372 2.45 -16.21 12.72
N PHE A 373 2.84 -14.94 12.62
CA PHE A 373 3.58 -14.27 13.67
C PHE A 373 2.67 -14.03 14.86
N THR A 374 3.20 -14.24 16.06
CA THR A 374 2.49 -13.99 17.32
C THR A 374 3.38 -13.21 18.27
N GLY A 375 2.76 -12.44 19.14
CA GLY A 375 3.47 -11.70 20.18
C GLY A 375 2.59 -11.47 21.41
N ALA A 376 3.21 -11.13 22.53
CA ALA A 376 2.48 -10.81 23.75
C ALA A 376 1.52 -9.65 23.51
N THR A 377 0.28 -9.77 23.99
CA THR A 377 -0.68 -8.66 23.93
C THR A 377 -0.22 -7.52 24.83
N LEU A 378 -0.26 -6.26 24.35
CA LEU A 378 0.11 -5.11 25.18
C LEU A 378 -0.98 -4.75 26.19
N ASP A 379 -2.24 -4.74 25.74
CA ASP A 379 -3.41 -4.58 26.60
C ASP A 379 -4.30 -5.83 26.46
N PRO A 380 -4.42 -6.68 27.49
CA PRO A 380 -5.35 -7.81 27.48
C PRO A 380 -6.82 -7.41 27.29
N LEU A 381 -7.22 -6.20 27.72
CA LEU A 381 -8.61 -5.73 27.74
C LEU A 381 -9.01 -4.90 26.51
N SER A 382 -8.07 -4.59 25.61
CA SER A 382 -8.39 -3.83 24.40
C SER A 382 -9.27 -4.62 23.44
N LYS A 383 -10.11 -3.91 22.67
CA LYS A 383 -10.90 -4.50 21.56
C LYS A 383 -9.99 -4.99 20.42
N THR A 384 -8.89 -4.29 20.18
CA THR A 384 -8.00 -4.50 19.03
C THR A 384 -6.54 -4.65 19.48
N ALA A 385 -5.73 -5.27 18.63
CA ALA A 385 -4.28 -5.33 18.82
C ALA A 385 -3.66 -3.93 18.71
N SER A 386 -2.63 -3.66 19.49
CA SER A 386 -1.96 -2.34 19.53
C SER A 386 -0.69 -2.26 18.68
N TYR A 387 -0.23 -3.39 18.14
CA TYR A 387 0.96 -3.47 17.29
C TYR A 387 0.86 -4.72 16.40
N ASP A 388 1.68 -4.75 15.34
CA ASP A 388 1.86 -5.91 14.48
C ASP A 388 3.11 -6.71 14.88
N PRO A 389 2.96 -7.95 15.40
CA PRO A 389 4.06 -8.86 15.65
C PRO A 389 5.05 -9.05 14.49
N GLN A 390 4.60 -9.13 13.23
CA GLN A 390 5.51 -9.27 12.10
C GLN A 390 6.38 -8.02 11.93
N GLY A 391 5.75 -6.85 11.79
CA GLY A 391 6.45 -5.58 11.61
C GLY A 391 7.50 -5.32 12.70
N SER A 392 7.15 -5.64 13.96
CA SER A 392 8.08 -5.54 15.09
C SER A 392 9.25 -6.53 14.98
N ALA A 393 8.98 -7.78 14.57
CA ALA A 393 10.00 -8.83 14.46
C ALA A 393 11.09 -8.55 13.41
N ILE A 394 10.73 -7.88 12.31
CA ILE A 394 11.63 -7.72 11.16
C ILE A 394 12.08 -6.27 10.91
N GLY A 395 11.35 -5.26 11.40
CA GLY A 395 11.55 -3.86 10.99
C GLY A 395 12.96 -3.32 11.27
N ALA A 396 13.51 -3.64 12.43
CA ALA A 396 14.87 -3.23 12.80
C ALA A 396 15.93 -3.85 11.87
N ALA A 397 15.75 -5.10 11.44
CA ALA A 397 16.67 -5.78 10.52
C ALA A 397 16.68 -5.10 9.15
N TYR A 398 15.50 -4.82 8.60
CA TYR A 398 15.32 -4.17 7.31
C TYR A 398 15.86 -2.73 7.30
N THR A 399 15.54 -1.95 8.33
CA THR A 399 16.02 -0.57 8.45
C THR A 399 17.54 -0.53 8.61
N ALA A 400 18.13 -1.39 9.45
CA ALA A 400 19.57 -1.46 9.62
C ALA A 400 20.27 -1.88 8.32
N ALA A 401 19.78 -2.94 7.67
CA ALA A 401 20.35 -3.45 6.43
C ALA A 401 20.31 -2.40 5.31
N PHE A 402 19.21 -1.68 5.14
CA PHE A 402 19.12 -0.63 4.12
C PHE A 402 20.06 0.54 4.45
N ASN A 403 20.09 1.00 5.71
CA ASN A 403 20.94 2.13 6.11
C ASN A 403 22.44 1.83 5.91
N ASP A 404 22.88 0.61 6.20
CA ASP A 404 24.24 0.14 5.96
C ASP A 404 24.52 0.04 4.45
N TYR A 405 23.65 -0.66 3.72
CA TYR A 405 23.81 -0.89 2.28
C TYR A 405 23.86 0.41 1.47
N VAL A 406 22.91 1.33 1.69
CA VAL A 406 22.81 2.58 0.90
C VAL A 406 24.00 3.52 1.13
N ARG A 407 24.56 3.54 2.34
CA ARG A 407 25.70 4.41 2.67
C ARG A 407 27.04 3.76 2.36
N GLY A 408 27.20 2.48 2.70
CA GLY A 408 28.44 1.75 2.51
C GLY A 408 28.65 1.30 1.06
N THR A 409 27.63 0.71 0.44
CA THR A 409 27.74 0.13 -0.91
C THR A 409 27.36 1.12 -2.01
N LEU A 410 26.23 1.83 -1.85
CA LEU A 410 25.77 2.79 -2.87
C LEU A 410 26.38 4.18 -2.72
N GLY A 411 26.97 4.49 -1.56
CA GLY A 411 27.62 5.78 -1.29
C GLY A 411 26.66 6.96 -1.13
N TYR A 412 25.36 6.72 -0.89
CA TYR A 412 24.34 7.77 -0.78
C TYR A 412 23.87 7.97 0.67
N GLY A 413 23.52 9.21 1.03
CA GLY A 413 22.79 9.49 2.27
C GLY A 413 23.65 9.73 3.52
N ALA A 414 24.95 9.97 3.35
CA ALA A 414 25.83 10.39 4.45
C ALA A 414 25.26 11.65 5.15
N GLY A 415 25.17 11.63 6.48
CA GLY A 415 24.62 12.72 7.29
C GLY A 415 23.12 12.98 7.14
N LYS A 416 22.38 12.17 6.36
CA LYS A 416 20.94 12.31 6.18
C LYS A 416 20.18 11.28 7.02
N HIS A 417 19.09 11.72 7.65
CA HIS A 417 18.10 10.84 8.28
C HIS A 417 17.33 10.06 7.22
N TYR A 418 17.11 8.77 7.47
CA TYR A 418 16.30 7.92 6.62
C TYR A 418 14.95 7.69 7.29
N GLU A 419 13.87 8.13 6.64
CA GLU A 419 12.52 8.08 7.20
C GLU A 419 11.87 6.72 6.94
N GLY A 420 11.76 5.88 7.98
CA GLY A 420 11.29 4.50 7.85
C GLY A 420 9.79 4.38 7.54
N GLY A 421 9.01 5.42 7.81
CA GLY A 421 7.59 5.48 7.51
C GLY A 421 6.97 6.78 8.01
N LEU A 422 5.82 7.15 7.45
CA LEU A 422 5.06 8.32 7.86
C LEU A 422 3.75 7.90 8.53
N ASP A 423 3.39 8.58 9.61
CA ASP A 423 2.06 8.47 10.21
C ASP A 423 1.08 9.40 9.50
N VAL A 424 0.61 8.95 8.33
CA VAL A 424 -0.31 9.71 7.46
C VAL A 424 -1.68 9.09 7.35
N TYR A 425 -1.91 7.91 7.94
CA TYR A 425 -3.13 7.13 7.71
C TYR A 425 -4.40 7.91 8.09
N GLY A 426 -4.37 8.65 9.19
CA GLY A 426 -5.49 9.48 9.66
C GLY A 426 -5.64 10.84 8.98
N SER A 427 -4.64 11.27 8.19
CA SER A 427 -4.63 12.57 7.49
C SER A 427 -4.61 12.44 5.96
N TRP A 428 -4.54 11.22 5.44
CA TRP A 428 -4.52 10.92 4.01
C TRP A 428 -5.82 11.34 3.32
N ASP A 429 -5.72 12.01 2.17
CA ASP A 429 -6.89 12.30 1.35
C ASP A 429 -7.33 11.05 0.57
N TYR A 430 -8.34 10.37 1.12
CA TYR A 430 -8.93 9.15 0.54
C TYR A 430 -9.90 9.41 -0.62
N LYS A 431 -10.03 10.65 -1.09
CA LYS A 431 -10.85 10.93 -2.28
C LYS A 431 -10.15 10.43 -3.53
N HIS A 432 -10.93 9.89 -4.46
CA HIS A 432 -10.46 9.49 -5.77
C HIS A 432 -11.45 9.96 -6.85
N GLN A 433 -10.91 10.49 -7.95
CA GLN A 433 -11.69 10.83 -9.14
C GLN A 433 -11.51 9.75 -10.22
N PRO A 434 -12.44 8.78 -10.34
CA PRO A 434 -12.32 7.73 -11.34
C PRO A 434 -12.49 8.28 -12.77
N PRO A 435 -12.04 7.54 -13.80
CA PRO A 435 -12.17 7.95 -15.19
C PRO A 435 -13.62 8.27 -15.58
N GLY A 436 -13.80 9.45 -16.19
CA GLY A 436 -15.11 9.92 -16.65
C GLY A 436 -15.92 10.67 -15.59
N ALA A 437 -15.52 10.66 -14.31
CA ALA A 437 -16.14 11.49 -13.29
C ALA A 437 -15.67 12.95 -13.43
N GLY A 438 -16.59 13.90 -13.22
CA GLY A 438 -16.28 15.34 -13.27
C GLY A 438 -15.61 15.90 -12.01
N GLN A 439 -15.69 15.17 -10.89
CA GLN A 439 -15.15 15.51 -9.58
C GLN A 439 -14.84 14.21 -8.80
N PRO A 440 -14.00 14.26 -7.74
CA PRO A 440 -13.81 13.12 -6.84
C PRO A 440 -15.13 12.63 -6.24
N LEU A 441 -15.26 11.32 -6.07
CA LEU A 441 -16.48 10.72 -5.50
C LEU A 441 -16.55 10.94 -3.99
N ILE A 442 -17.78 10.98 -3.45
CA ILE A 442 -18.05 10.88 -2.01
C ILE A 442 -18.11 9.39 -1.65
N ALA A 443 -16.96 8.73 -1.70
CA ALA A 443 -16.79 7.31 -1.42
C ALA A 443 -15.35 7.05 -0.98
N LEU A 444 -15.10 5.88 -0.39
CA LEU A 444 -13.74 5.38 -0.23
C LEU A 444 -13.11 5.12 -1.61
N PRO A 445 -11.77 5.14 -1.71
CA PRO A 445 -11.12 5.08 -3.00
C PRO A 445 -11.24 3.69 -3.62
N ASN A 446 -11.51 3.69 -4.92
CA ASN A 446 -11.60 2.47 -5.72
C ASN A 446 -11.01 2.74 -7.11
N VAL A 447 -9.90 2.08 -7.42
CA VAL A 447 -9.13 2.26 -8.67
C VAL A 447 -9.39 1.14 -9.70
N LEU A 448 -10.37 0.27 -9.45
CA LEU A 448 -10.81 -0.73 -10.43
C LEU A 448 -11.31 -0.08 -11.73
N PRO A 449 -12.04 1.06 -11.73
CA PRO A 449 -12.43 1.73 -12.97
C PRO A 449 -11.23 2.18 -13.82
N ASP A 450 -10.16 2.70 -13.21
CA ASP A 450 -8.92 3.13 -13.87
C ASP A 450 -8.27 1.95 -14.59
N LEU A 451 -8.07 0.86 -13.85
CA LEU A 451 -7.49 -0.36 -14.39
C LEU A 451 -8.35 -0.96 -15.52
N ALA A 452 -9.67 -0.95 -15.37
CA ALA A 452 -10.58 -1.44 -16.39
C ALA A 452 -10.54 -0.61 -17.69
N VAL A 453 -10.44 0.72 -17.58
CA VAL A 453 -10.25 1.58 -18.75
C VAL A 453 -8.88 1.35 -19.38
N ALA A 454 -7.83 1.24 -18.56
CA ALA A 454 -6.48 0.97 -19.03
C ALA A 454 -6.41 -0.34 -19.85
N MET A 455 -6.92 -1.44 -19.29
CA MET A 455 -6.97 -2.74 -19.98
C MET A 455 -7.81 -2.71 -21.26
N LYS A 456 -8.89 -1.91 -21.32
CA LYS A 456 -9.69 -1.77 -22.55
C LYS A 456 -8.95 -1.00 -23.65
N GLN A 457 -8.17 0.01 -23.28
CA GLN A 457 -7.38 0.81 -24.22
C GLN A 457 -6.10 0.09 -24.66
N ASN A 458 -5.46 -0.64 -23.74
CA ASN A 458 -4.33 -1.51 -23.99
C ASN A 458 -4.74 -2.98 -23.71
N PRO A 459 -5.34 -3.68 -24.69
CA PRO A 459 -5.78 -5.06 -24.53
C PRO A 459 -4.62 -6.06 -24.37
N LYS A 460 -3.37 -5.61 -24.52
CA LYS A 460 -2.16 -6.42 -24.30
C LYS A 460 -1.66 -6.36 -22.86
N LEU A 461 -2.08 -5.37 -22.06
CA LEU A 461 -1.72 -5.23 -20.65
C LEU A 461 -2.03 -6.53 -19.88
N LYS A 462 -1.03 -7.07 -19.17
CA LYS A 462 -1.13 -8.27 -18.35
C LYS A 462 -1.03 -7.95 -16.86
N LEU A 463 -1.71 -8.73 -16.03
CA LEU A 463 -1.64 -8.59 -14.59
C LEU A 463 -1.19 -9.90 -13.94
N LEU A 464 -0.30 -9.78 -12.96
CA LEU A 464 0.02 -10.85 -12.02
C LEU A 464 -0.36 -10.39 -10.61
N VAL A 465 -1.25 -11.13 -9.97
CA VAL A 465 -1.72 -10.89 -8.61
C VAL A 465 -1.09 -11.94 -7.72
N THR A 466 -0.41 -11.49 -6.69
CA THR A 466 0.31 -12.33 -5.75
C THR A 466 -0.10 -11.98 -4.33
N GLY A 467 -0.05 -12.92 -3.39
CA GLY A 467 -0.37 -12.63 -1.99
C GLY A 467 -0.30 -13.85 -1.08
N GLY A 468 -0.43 -13.61 0.22
CA GLY A 468 -0.42 -14.65 1.25
C GLY A 468 -1.82 -15.05 1.71
N TYR A 469 -2.01 -16.34 2.06
CA TYR A 469 -3.25 -16.80 2.69
C TYR A 469 -3.45 -16.30 4.13
N PHE A 470 -2.37 -15.88 4.81
CA PHE A 470 -2.37 -15.46 6.21
C PHE A 470 -2.26 -13.94 6.38
N ASP A 471 -2.50 -13.19 5.31
CA ASP A 471 -2.50 -11.74 5.30
C ASP A 471 -3.91 -11.21 5.52
N ILE A 472 -4.15 -10.62 6.70
CA ILE A 472 -5.44 -10.01 7.02
C ILE A 472 -5.49 -8.51 6.73
N SER A 473 -4.34 -7.88 6.44
CA SER A 473 -4.31 -6.49 5.96
C SER A 473 -4.90 -6.38 4.56
N THR A 474 -4.59 -7.36 3.70
CA THR A 474 -5.12 -7.48 2.35
C THR A 474 -5.55 -8.92 2.09
N PRO A 475 -6.75 -9.32 2.57
CA PRO A 475 -7.23 -10.69 2.47
C PRO A 475 -7.21 -11.23 1.03
N TYR A 476 -6.61 -12.41 0.82
CA TYR A 476 -6.43 -12.98 -0.53
C TYR A 476 -7.76 -13.07 -1.31
N PHE A 477 -8.86 -13.41 -0.63
CA PHE A 477 -10.15 -13.55 -1.27
C PHE A 477 -10.79 -12.20 -1.61
N ALA A 478 -10.48 -11.13 -0.86
CA ALA A 478 -10.84 -9.76 -1.22
C ALA A 478 -10.15 -9.35 -2.54
N GLY A 479 -8.84 -9.54 -2.67
CA GLY A 479 -8.12 -9.25 -3.93
C GLY A 479 -8.66 -10.05 -5.13
N ARG A 480 -8.96 -11.35 -4.93
CA ARG A 480 -9.67 -12.15 -5.95
C ARG A 480 -11.04 -11.59 -6.29
N TYR A 481 -11.80 -11.17 -5.28
CA TYR A 481 -13.14 -10.62 -5.44
C TYR A 481 -13.09 -9.32 -6.25
N GLU A 482 -12.22 -8.37 -5.90
CA GLU A 482 -12.08 -7.08 -6.59
C GLU A 482 -11.83 -7.27 -8.09
N LEU A 483 -10.84 -8.09 -8.42
CA LEU A 483 -10.44 -8.30 -9.81
C LEU A 483 -11.46 -9.16 -10.58
N ALA A 484 -12.19 -10.06 -9.94
CA ALA A 484 -13.31 -10.75 -10.55
C ALA A 484 -14.48 -9.80 -10.91
N HIS A 485 -14.57 -8.64 -10.25
CA HIS A 485 -15.58 -7.61 -10.50
C HIS A 485 -15.07 -6.45 -11.38
N LEU A 486 -13.88 -6.58 -11.98
CA LEU A 486 -13.43 -5.62 -12.98
C LEU A 486 -14.44 -5.53 -14.14
N PRO A 487 -14.92 -4.33 -14.51
CA PRO A 487 -15.91 -4.17 -15.56
C PRO A 487 -15.29 -4.27 -16.96
N VAL A 488 -14.68 -5.42 -17.29
CA VAL A 488 -14.01 -5.71 -18.56
C VAL A 488 -14.64 -6.92 -19.28
N PRO A 489 -14.54 -7.02 -20.62
CA PRO A 489 -14.93 -8.23 -21.33
C PRO A 489 -14.15 -9.46 -20.85
N LYS A 490 -14.78 -10.64 -20.91
CA LYS A 490 -14.18 -11.91 -20.47
C LYS A 490 -12.80 -12.20 -21.08
N GLN A 491 -12.56 -11.75 -22.31
CA GLN A 491 -11.26 -11.92 -22.98
C GLN A 491 -10.15 -11.13 -22.28
N LEU A 492 -10.44 -9.93 -21.78
CA LEU A 492 -9.49 -9.13 -21.00
C LEU A 492 -9.34 -9.67 -19.58
N GLN A 493 -10.40 -10.24 -19.01
CA GLN A 493 -10.31 -10.93 -17.71
C GLN A 493 -9.24 -12.04 -17.72
N ALA A 494 -9.06 -12.72 -18.87
CA ALA A 494 -8.03 -13.75 -19.04
C ALA A 494 -6.59 -13.20 -19.05
N ASN A 495 -6.38 -11.88 -19.03
CA ASN A 495 -5.06 -11.27 -18.88
C ASN A 495 -4.57 -11.22 -17.42
N ILE A 496 -5.41 -11.64 -16.46
CA ILE A 496 -5.11 -11.61 -15.03
C ILE A 496 -4.73 -13.02 -14.55
N ALA A 497 -3.54 -13.16 -14.00
CA ALA A 497 -3.06 -14.38 -13.35
C ALA A 497 -2.99 -14.19 -11.83
N TYR A 498 -3.19 -15.28 -11.07
CA TYR A 498 -3.16 -15.28 -9.60
C TYR A 498 -2.17 -16.31 -9.09
N LYS A 499 -1.38 -15.96 -8.07
CA LYS A 499 -0.48 -16.84 -7.33
C LYS A 499 -0.55 -16.55 -5.83
N TYR A 500 -1.07 -17.49 -5.05
CA TYR A 500 -1.17 -17.32 -3.60
C TYR A 500 -0.28 -18.33 -2.87
N TYR A 501 0.37 -17.85 -1.81
CA TYR A 501 1.40 -18.59 -1.09
C TYR A 501 0.96 -18.88 0.34
N PRO A 502 1.47 -19.95 0.97
CA PRO A 502 1.26 -20.22 2.40
C PRO A 502 2.09 -19.28 3.30
N SER A 503 1.96 -17.97 3.08
CA SER A 503 2.58 -16.86 3.81
C SER A 503 1.55 -15.78 4.17
N GLY A 504 2.00 -14.73 4.84
CA GLY A 504 1.27 -13.45 4.89
C GLY A 504 1.72 -12.48 3.78
N HIS A 505 1.61 -11.19 4.11
CA HIS A 505 1.70 -10.02 3.24
C HIS A 505 3.02 -9.92 2.47
N MET A 506 4.11 -10.24 3.17
CA MET A 506 5.48 -10.17 2.65
C MET A 506 5.97 -11.60 2.37
N VAL A 507 5.50 -12.20 1.28
CA VAL A 507 5.83 -13.58 0.86
C VAL A 507 7.33 -13.87 0.95
N TYR A 508 8.14 -12.86 0.58
CA TYR A 508 9.60 -12.93 0.54
C TYR A 508 10.31 -13.04 1.89
N VAL A 509 9.61 -12.85 3.02
CA VAL A 509 10.21 -13.09 4.35
C VAL A 509 10.60 -14.55 4.51
N ASN A 510 9.88 -15.48 3.87
CA ASN A 510 10.24 -16.89 3.84
C ASN A 510 11.13 -17.19 2.62
N PRO A 511 12.39 -17.67 2.80
CA PRO A 511 13.32 -17.86 1.69
C PRO A 511 12.86 -18.88 0.63
N THR A 512 12.13 -19.92 1.03
CA THR A 512 11.61 -20.91 0.06
C THR A 512 10.55 -20.26 -0.82
N LEU A 513 9.62 -19.53 -0.21
CA LEU A 513 8.56 -18.84 -0.93
C LEU A 513 9.08 -17.63 -1.73
N LEU A 514 10.18 -16.99 -1.30
CA LEU A 514 10.89 -15.98 -2.11
C LEU A 514 11.39 -16.59 -3.42
N SER A 515 11.97 -17.79 -3.40
CA SER A 515 12.43 -18.47 -4.62
C SER A 515 11.26 -18.79 -5.57
N GLU A 516 10.13 -19.24 -5.04
CA GLU A 516 8.91 -19.50 -5.82
C GLU A 516 8.35 -18.20 -6.40
N MET A 517 8.25 -17.14 -5.59
CA MET A 517 7.76 -15.84 -6.01
C MET A 517 8.65 -15.20 -7.07
N HIS A 518 9.98 -15.28 -6.93
CA HIS A 518 10.92 -14.84 -7.97
C HIS A 518 10.67 -15.57 -9.29
N SER A 519 10.52 -16.90 -9.25
CA SER A 519 10.28 -17.69 -10.45
C SER A 519 8.97 -17.28 -11.15
N ASP A 520 7.90 -17.10 -10.38
CA ASP A 520 6.60 -16.69 -10.91
C ASP A 520 6.61 -15.28 -11.53
N VAL A 521 7.29 -14.32 -10.89
CA VAL A 521 7.41 -12.95 -11.41
C VAL A 521 8.35 -12.88 -12.61
N ALA A 522 9.47 -13.60 -12.57
CA ALA A 522 10.40 -13.68 -13.69
C ALA A 522 9.75 -14.31 -14.93
N ASP A 523 8.99 -15.38 -14.75
CA ASP A 523 8.24 -16.03 -15.82
C ASP A 523 7.06 -15.18 -16.33
N PHE A 524 6.46 -14.35 -15.48
CA PHE A 524 5.49 -13.37 -15.92
C PHE A 524 6.13 -12.31 -16.82
N ILE A 525 7.26 -11.73 -16.43
CA ILE A 525 7.99 -10.73 -17.22
C ILE A 525 8.40 -11.33 -18.57
N ARG A 526 9.10 -12.48 -18.58
CA ARG A 526 9.56 -13.13 -19.81
C ARG A 526 8.44 -13.46 -20.81
N ARG A 527 7.25 -13.83 -20.33
CA ARG A 527 6.12 -14.16 -21.21
C ARG A 527 5.37 -12.94 -21.74
N THR A 528 5.66 -11.75 -21.23
CA THR A 528 4.86 -10.54 -21.49
C THR A 528 5.69 -9.34 -21.94
N ASP A 529 7.02 -9.45 -21.98
CA ASP A 529 7.92 -8.35 -22.34
C ASP A 529 7.81 -7.98 -23.82
N GLY A 530 7.37 -8.91 -24.67
CA GLY A 530 7.21 -8.69 -26.10
C GLY A 530 8.54 -8.54 -26.83
N ILE A 531 9.62 -9.09 -26.26
CA ILE A 531 10.93 -9.16 -26.91
C ILE A 531 10.98 -10.48 -27.71
N ASP A 532 11.17 -10.38 -29.02
CA ASP A 532 11.25 -11.53 -29.96
C ASP A 532 12.60 -12.27 -29.89
#